data_AF-Q4C9G6-F1
#
_entry.id   AF-Q4C9G6-F1
#
_cell.length_a   1.000
_cell.length_b   1.000
_cell.length_c   1.000
_cell.angle_alpha   90.00
_cell.angle_beta   90.00
_cell.angle_gamma   90.00
#
_symmetry.space_group_name_H-M   'P 1'
#
loop_
_entity.id
_entity.type
_entity.pdbx_description
1 polymer ?
#
loop_
_entity_poly.entity_id
_entity_poly.type
_entity_poly.pdbx_seq_one_letter_code
_entity_poly.pdbx_strand_id
1 'polypeptide(L)'
;METISTTEVTQTFPSVMSKVQKEPVIIRENDCEVAVIMSIEDYKRLTEANIQEFQLFRKNVAKKAQDRDFKKEELNQKETTETNPIIDRKTFIKLPIEERNRILKEQVEAMEEYYKTDYEWQDWVNIDLGDIDE
;
A
#
# COMPACT_ATOMS: atom_id res chain seq x y z
N MET A 1 -27.66 15.37 4.75
CA MET A 1 -26.73 15.11 5.87
C MET A 1 -26.77 16.32 6.77
N GLU A 2 -27.37 16.16 7.95
CA GLU A 2 -27.51 17.23 8.94
C GLU A 2 -26.24 17.34 9.79
N THR A 3 -25.99 18.52 10.34
CA THR A 3 -24.85 18.79 11.23
C THR A 3 -25.36 19.37 12.53
N ILE A 4 -24.98 18.77 13.65
CA ILE A 4 -25.44 19.14 14.99
C ILE A 4 -24.26 19.27 15.96
N SER A 5 -24.42 20.08 17.00
CA SER A 5 -23.37 20.25 18.01
C SER A 5 -23.31 19.08 19.00
N THR A 6 -22.16 18.87 19.64
CA THR A 6 -22.02 17.91 20.76
C THR A 6 -23.04 18.17 21.87
N THR A 7 -23.33 19.45 22.17
CA THR A 7 -24.34 19.83 23.17
C THR A 7 -25.74 19.38 22.75
N GLU A 8 -26.13 19.62 21.50
CA GLU A 8 -27.43 19.22 20.96
C GLU A 8 -27.62 17.70 20.95
N VAL A 9 -26.57 16.94 20.62
CA VAL A 9 -26.57 15.47 20.69
C VAL A 9 -26.92 14.99 22.10
N THR A 10 -26.28 15.56 23.12
CA THR A 10 -26.52 15.13 24.51
C THR A 10 -27.93 15.47 25.01
N GLN A 11 -28.49 16.60 24.57
CA GLN A 11 -29.81 17.05 24.99
C GLN A 11 -30.96 16.36 24.26
N THR A 12 -30.75 15.99 22.99
CA THR A 12 -31.83 15.54 22.10
C THR A 12 -31.55 14.18 21.43
N PHE A 13 -30.76 13.33 22.08
CA PHE A 13 -30.30 12.05 21.53
C PHE A 13 -31.39 11.18 20.87
N PRO A 14 -32.60 10.99 21.45
CA PRO A 14 -33.64 10.19 20.79
C PRO A 14 -34.12 10.77 19.44
N SER A 15 -34.15 12.10 19.33
CA SER A 15 -34.48 12.80 18.08
C SER A 15 -33.37 12.57 17.04
N VAL A 16 -32.12 12.67 17.48
CA VAL A 16 -30.94 12.39 16.64
C VAL A 16 -30.98 10.94 16.13
N MET A 17 -31.29 9.96 16.98
CA MET A 17 -31.41 8.55 16.56
C MET A 17 -32.49 8.34 15.49
N SER A 18 -33.62 9.06 15.59
CA SER A 18 -34.70 8.99 14.59
C SER A 18 -34.27 9.58 13.24
N LYS A 19 -33.37 10.58 13.25
CA LYS A 19 -32.79 11.17 12.05
C LYS A 19 -31.74 10.26 11.40
N VAL A 20 -30.87 9.65 12.21
CA VAL A 20 -29.80 8.71 11.80
C VAL A 20 -30.33 7.52 11.00
N GLN A 21 -31.59 7.10 11.22
CA GLN A 21 -32.22 6.04 10.43
C GLN A 21 -32.54 6.44 8.99
N LYS A 22 -32.63 7.74 8.68
CA LYS A 22 -32.94 8.27 7.35
C LYS A 22 -31.70 8.74 6.62
N GLU A 23 -30.79 9.37 7.34
CA GLU A 23 -29.55 9.89 6.78
C GLU A 23 -28.44 10.02 7.86
N PRO A 24 -27.16 9.97 7.47
CA PRO A 24 -26.05 10.28 8.36
C PRO A 24 -26.15 11.68 8.95
N VAL A 25 -25.65 11.84 10.18
CA VAL A 25 -25.61 13.09 10.93
C VAL A 25 -24.18 13.35 11.38
N ILE A 26 -23.66 14.54 11.08
CA ILE A 26 -22.34 15.00 11.52
C ILE A 26 -22.46 15.65 12.91
N ILE A 27 -21.52 15.32 13.78
CA ILE A 27 -21.33 15.97 15.08
C ILE A 27 -20.19 16.98 14.96
N ARG A 28 -20.46 18.21 15.41
CA ARG A 28 -19.45 19.27 15.53
C ARG A 28 -19.17 19.67 16.97
N GLU A 29 -17.91 19.98 17.23
CA GLU A 29 -17.44 20.58 18.48
C GLU A 29 -16.59 21.80 18.13
N ASN A 30 -16.90 22.97 18.72
CA ASN A 30 -16.19 24.23 18.44
C ASN A 30 -16.03 24.54 16.94
N ASP A 31 -17.09 24.31 16.17
CA ASP A 31 -17.12 24.46 14.70
C ASP A 31 -16.22 23.48 13.92
N CYS A 32 -15.65 22.46 14.55
CA CYS A 32 -14.91 21.38 13.89
C CYS A 32 -15.78 20.12 13.77
N GLU A 33 -15.76 19.45 12.61
CA GLU A 33 -16.39 18.14 12.42
C GLU A 33 -15.57 17.06 13.13
N VAL A 34 -16.18 16.41 14.14
CA VAL A 34 -15.45 15.49 15.03
C VAL A 34 -15.93 14.04 14.92
N ALA A 35 -17.17 13.82 14.51
CA ALA A 35 -17.72 12.48 14.35
C ALA A 35 -18.91 12.46 13.39
N VAL A 36 -19.28 11.27 12.92
CA VAL A 36 -20.52 11.04 12.18
C VAL A 36 -21.27 9.88 12.80
N ILE A 37 -22.60 10.00 12.92
CA ILE A 37 -23.49 8.90 13.29
C ILE A 37 -24.29 8.50 12.04
N MET A 38 -24.34 7.22 11.75
CA MET A 38 -25.10 6.67 10.63
C MET A 38 -25.73 5.33 11.03
N SER A 39 -26.69 4.87 10.24
CA SER A 39 -27.30 3.56 10.43
C SER A 39 -26.25 2.44 10.25
N ILE A 40 -26.45 1.31 10.93
CA ILE A 40 -25.58 0.13 10.74
C ILE A 40 -25.63 -0.36 9.29
N GLU A 41 -26.77 -0.21 8.62
CA GLU A 41 -26.94 -0.59 7.22
C GLU A 41 -26.07 0.27 6.29
N ASP A 42 -26.07 1.60 6.47
CA ASP A 42 -25.22 2.50 5.68
C ASP A 42 -23.73 2.27 5.97
N TYR A 43 -23.37 2.06 7.24
CA TYR A 43 -21.99 1.71 7.60
C TYR A 43 -21.54 0.41 6.91
N LYS A 44 -22.38 -0.62 6.92
CA LYS A 44 -22.10 -1.88 6.21
C LYS A 44 -21.99 -1.65 4.71
N ARG A 45 -22.91 -0.91 4.08
CA ARG A 45 -22.85 -0.61 2.65
C ARG A 45 -21.53 0.06 2.24
N LEU A 46 -21.08 1.04 3.02
CA LEU A 46 -19.82 1.76 2.77
C LEU A 46 -18.60 0.86 2.98
N THR A 47 -18.58 0.08 4.06
CA THR A 47 -17.44 -0.79 4.37
C THR A 47 -17.34 -2.00 3.43
N GLU A 48 -18.47 -2.58 3.03
CA GLU A 48 -18.51 -3.69 2.09
C GLU A 48 -18.08 -3.28 0.68
N ALA A 49 -18.46 -2.08 0.22
CA ALA A 49 -17.97 -1.53 -1.05
C ALA A 49 -16.43 -1.43 -1.05
N ASN A 50 -15.85 -0.88 0.01
CA ASN A 50 -14.40 -0.77 0.15
C ASN A 50 -13.70 -2.15 0.21
N ILE A 51 -14.31 -3.14 0.85
CA ILE A 51 -13.76 -4.51 0.92
C ILE A 51 -13.77 -5.16 -0.47
N GLN A 52 -14.82 -4.97 -1.27
CA GLN A 52 -14.90 -5.55 -2.61
C GLN A 52 -13.84 -4.97 -3.54
N GLU A 53 -13.63 -3.66 -3.52
CA GLU A 53 -12.58 -3.00 -4.29
C GLU A 53 -11.19 -3.47 -3.85
N PHE A 54 -10.95 -3.56 -2.53
CA PHE A 54 -9.68 -4.09 -2.01
C PHE A 54 -9.45 -5.55 -2.39
N GLN A 55 -10.49 -6.38 -2.43
CA GLN A 55 -10.39 -7.76 -2.90
C GLN A 55 -10.09 -7.84 -4.40
N LEU A 56 -10.70 -6.97 -5.21
CA LEU A 56 -10.40 -6.88 -6.64
C LEU A 56 -8.95 -6.44 -6.88
N PHE A 57 -8.48 -5.45 -6.12
CA PHE A 57 -7.08 -5.03 -6.12
C PHE A 57 -6.15 -6.19 -5.78
N ARG A 58 -6.42 -6.93 -4.69
CA ARG A 58 -5.62 -8.11 -4.31
C ARG A 58 -5.60 -9.18 -5.38
N LYS A 59 -6.73 -9.47 -6.04
CA LYS A 59 -6.79 -10.42 -7.16
C LYS A 59 -5.93 -9.95 -8.34
N ASN A 60 -5.97 -8.65 -8.66
CA ASN A 60 -5.17 -8.08 -9.73
C ASN A 60 -3.67 -8.13 -9.41
N VAL A 61 -3.27 -7.84 -8.17
CA VAL A 61 -1.88 -7.98 -7.70
C VAL A 61 -1.43 -9.43 -7.75
N ALA A 62 -2.26 -10.37 -7.27
CA ALA A 62 -1.95 -11.80 -7.32
C ALA A 62 -1.78 -12.30 -8.77
N LYS A 63 -2.65 -11.86 -9.70
CA LYS A 63 -2.54 -12.18 -11.12
C LYS A 63 -1.25 -11.62 -11.73
N LYS A 64 -0.93 -10.34 -11.46
CA LYS A 64 0.32 -9.71 -11.92
C LYS A 64 1.57 -10.42 -11.37
N ALA A 65 1.53 -10.89 -10.13
CA ALA A 65 2.62 -11.65 -9.52
C ALA A 65 2.76 -13.03 -10.19
N GLN A 66 1.65 -13.73 -10.42
CA GLN A 66 1.65 -15.00 -11.15
C GLN A 66 2.20 -14.85 -12.58
N ASP A 67 1.77 -13.83 -13.31
CA ASP A 67 2.28 -13.53 -14.65
C ASP A 67 3.79 -13.18 -14.64
N ARG A 68 4.28 -12.51 -13.58
CA ARG A 68 5.70 -12.21 -13.38
C ARG A 68 6.51 -13.45 -12.98
N ASP A 69 5.96 -14.35 -12.18
CA ASP A 69 6.63 -15.61 -11.80
C ASP A 69 6.73 -16.55 -13.01
N PHE A 70 5.68 -16.63 -13.85
CA PHE A 70 5.78 -17.31 -15.15
C PHE A 70 6.84 -16.68 -16.06
N LYS A 71 6.97 -15.35 -16.05
CA LYS A 71 8.03 -14.65 -16.79
C LYS A 71 9.43 -14.95 -16.25
N LYS A 72 9.60 -15.12 -14.93
CA LYS A 72 10.87 -15.55 -14.31
C LYS A 72 11.23 -17.00 -14.63
N GLU A 73 10.25 -17.91 -14.71
CA GLU A 73 10.50 -19.29 -15.14
C GLU A 73 10.94 -19.38 -16.60
N GLU A 74 10.38 -18.56 -17.49
CA GLU A 74 10.84 -18.45 -18.89
C GLU A 74 12.22 -17.79 -19.03
N LEU A 75 12.58 -16.86 -18.13
CA LEU A 75 13.92 -16.26 -18.04
C LEU A 75 14.97 -17.24 -17.51
N ASN A 76 14.65 -18.03 -16.48
CA ASN A 76 15.54 -19.06 -15.93
C ASN A 76 15.89 -20.17 -16.93
N GLN A 77 15.03 -20.43 -17.92
CA GLN A 77 15.35 -21.38 -18.99
C GLN A 77 16.33 -20.82 -20.04
N LYS A 78 16.51 -19.49 -20.10
CA LYS A 78 17.40 -18.81 -21.04
C LYS A 78 18.76 -18.42 -20.44
N GLU A 79 18.90 -18.42 -19.12
CA GLU A 79 20.17 -18.16 -18.44
C GLU A 79 20.98 -19.46 -18.24
N THR A 80 21.40 -20.06 -19.34
CA THR A 80 22.49 -21.07 -19.35
C THR A 80 23.72 -20.48 -20.01
N THR A 81 24.29 -19.43 -19.42
CA THR A 81 25.71 -19.09 -19.59
C THR A 81 26.17 -18.19 -18.46
N GLU A 82 27.11 -18.73 -17.66
CA GLU A 82 27.98 -18.02 -16.71
C GLU A 82 27.33 -17.51 -15.40
N THR A 83 26.98 -18.48 -14.54
CA THR A 83 26.51 -18.25 -13.18
C THR A 83 27.62 -17.67 -12.28
N ASN A 84 27.50 -16.40 -11.89
CA ASN A 84 28.07 -15.93 -10.63
C ASN A 84 27.38 -16.70 -9.48
N PRO A 85 28.12 -17.34 -8.56
CA PRO A 85 27.51 -18.13 -7.51
C PRO A 85 26.68 -17.22 -6.60
N ILE A 86 25.38 -17.48 -6.52
CA ILE A 86 24.48 -16.81 -5.58
C ILE A 86 24.98 -17.14 -4.17
N ILE A 87 25.69 -16.18 -3.55
CA ILE A 87 26.22 -16.35 -2.19
C ILE A 87 25.04 -16.42 -1.23
N ASP A 88 24.93 -17.52 -0.48
CA ASP A 88 23.91 -17.68 0.55
C ASP A 88 23.98 -16.52 1.57
N ARG A 89 22.82 -15.91 1.87
CA ARG A 89 22.71 -14.71 2.72
C ARG A 89 23.33 -14.90 4.10
N LYS A 90 23.23 -16.10 4.69
CA LYS A 90 23.82 -16.38 6.01
C LYS A 90 25.34 -16.46 5.93
N THR A 91 25.87 -16.88 4.80
CA THR A 91 27.30 -16.92 4.52
C THR A 91 27.84 -15.51 4.27
N PHE A 92 27.11 -14.68 3.51
CA PHE A 92 27.47 -13.27 3.28
C PHE A 92 27.56 -12.46 4.59
N ILE A 93 26.57 -12.57 5.48
CA ILE A 93 26.53 -11.80 6.74
C ILE A 93 27.69 -12.16 7.68
N LYS A 94 28.24 -13.38 7.57
CA LYS A 94 29.38 -13.82 8.38
C LYS A 94 30.72 -13.27 7.90
N LEU A 95 30.78 -12.67 6.71
CA LEU A 95 32.00 -12.08 6.19
C LEU A 95 32.37 -10.78 6.92
N PRO A 96 33.67 -10.45 7.02
CA PRO A 96 34.12 -9.14 7.45
C PRO A 96 33.44 -8.02 6.66
N ILE A 97 33.23 -6.87 7.31
CA ILE A 97 32.47 -5.77 6.69
C ILE A 97 33.14 -5.23 5.42
N GLU A 98 34.47 -5.25 5.37
CA GLU A 98 35.27 -4.86 4.21
C GLU A 98 34.98 -5.75 2.99
N GLU A 99 34.93 -7.05 3.22
CA GLU A 99 34.65 -8.04 2.17
C GLU A 99 33.22 -7.94 1.67
N ARG A 100 32.25 -7.73 2.58
CA ARG A 100 30.86 -7.45 2.21
C ARG A 100 30.73 -6.20 1.35
N ASN A 101 31.43 -5.13 1.71
CA ASN A 101 31.40 -3.88 0.96
C ASN A 101 32.03 -4.02 -0.43
N ARG A 102 33.09 -4.82 -0.58
CA ARG A 102 33.70 -5.10 -1.90
C ARG A 102 32.72 -5.82 -2.82
N ILE A 103 32.08 -6.88 -2.32
CA ILE A 103 31.09 -7.66 -3.08
C ILE A 103 29.91 -6.78 -3.49
N LEU A 104 29.39 -5.95 -2.57
CA LEU A 104 28.29 -5.03 -2.89
C LEU A 104 28.68 -3.99 -3.95
N LYS A 105 29.92 -3.48 -3.91
CA LYS A 105 30.42 -2.52 -4.90
C LYS A 105 30.49 -3.14 -6.30
N GLU A 106 31.05 -4.34 -6.40
CA GLU A 106 31.12 -5.09 -7.67
C GLU A 106 29.72 -5.38 -8.24
N GLN A 107 28.75 -5.71 -7.37
CA GLN A 107 27.36 -5.92 -7.79
C GLN A 107 26.68 -4.64 -8.27
N VAL A 108 26.91 -3.51 -7.61
CA VAL A 108 26.36 -2.21 -8.02
C VAL A 108 26.92 -1.79 -9.38
N GLU A 109 28.23 -1.95 -9.59
CA GLU A 109 28.88 -1.65 -10.88
C GLU A 109 28.33 -2.53 -12.01
N ALA A 110 28.14 -3.84 -11.77
CA ALA A 110 27.55 -4.75 -12.75
C ALA A 110 26.07 -4.45 -13.08
N MET A 111 25.33 -3.85 -12.15
CA MET A 111 23.93 -3.48 -12.33
C MET A 111 23.72 -2.05 -12.84
N GLU A 112 24.79 -1.27 -12.99
CA GLU A 112 24.71 0.15 -13.33
C GLU A 112 23.97 0.40 -14.66
N GLU A 113 24.20 -0.42 -15.68
CA GLU A 113 23.52 -0.32 -16.97
C GLU A 113 22.03 -0.67 -16.91
N TYR A 114 21.67 -1.65 -16.06
CA TYR A 114 20.28 -2.05 -15.84
C TYR A 114 19.47 -0.90 -15.22
N TYR A 115 20.01 -0.28 -14.17
CA TYR A 115 19.35 0.84 -13.48
C TYR A 115 19.30 2.14 -14.29
N LYS A 116 20.16 2.31 -15.31
CA LYS A 116 20.09 3.43 -16.27
C LYS A 116 18.99 3.26 -17.31
N THR A 117 18.57 2.02 -17.57
CA THR A 117 17.61 1.69 -18.64
C THR A 117 16.19 1.54 -18.09
N ASP A 118 16.06 0.95 -16.91
CA ASP A 118 14.79 0.81 -16.19
C ASP A 118 14.60 2.01 -15.28
N TYR A 119 13.57 2.84 -15.53
CA TYR A 119 13.23 4.01 -14.70
C TYR A 119 12.09 3.72 -13.72
N GLU A 120 11.44 2.55 -13.79
CA GLU A 120 10.30 2.24 -12.92
C GLU A 120 10.70 2.27 -11.43
N TRP A 121 11.95 1.92 -11.11
CA TRP A 121 12.45 1.95 -9.72
C TRP A 121 12.49 3.37 -9.13
N GLN A 122 12.63 4.42 -9.95
CA GLN A 122 12.62 5.80 -9.47
C GLN A 122 11.21 6.22 -9.03
N ASP A 123 10.18 5.79 -9.76
CA ASP A 123 8.78 6.04 -9.39
C ASP A 123 8.43 5.39 -8.04
N TRP A 124 8.96 4.20 -7.75
CA TRP A 124 8.76 3.54 -6.45
C TRP A 124 9.48 4.25 -5.29
N VAL A 125 10.66 4.84 -5.54
CA VAL A 125 11.41 5.59 -4.51
C VAL A 125 10.73 6.94 -4.22
N ASN A 126 10.16 7.59 -5.23
CA ASN A 126 9.44 8.86 -5.06
C ASN A 126 8.13 8.69 -4.26
N ILE A 127 7.43 7.56 -4.41
CA ILE A 127 6.23 7.24 -3.61
C ILE A 127 6.53 7.19 -2.11
N ASP A 128 7.68 6.63 -1.70
CA ASP A 128 8.07 6.53 -0.29
C ASP A 128 8.54 7.88 0.30
N LEU A 129 8.98 8.83 -0.55
CA LEU A 129 9.42 10.16 -0.14
C LEU A 129 8.29 11.21 -0.15
N GLY A 130 7.10 10.86 -0.63
CA GLY A 130 5.92 11.74 -0.64
C GLY A 130 5.96 12.83 -1.71
N ASP A 131 6.97 12.83 -2.57
CA ASP A 131 7.07 13.72 -3.72
C ASP A 131 6.36 13.07 -4.92
N ILE A 132 5.04 13.18 -4.94
CA ILE A 132 4.26 13.02 -6.16
C ILE A 132 4.07 14.44 -6.70
N ASP A 133 4.86 14.81 -7.70
CA ASP A 133 4.62 16.02 -8.49
C ASP A 133 3.21 15.95 -9.12
N GLU A 134 2.52 17.09 -9.04
CA GLU A 134 1.15 17.35 -9.50
C GLU A 134 0.97 17.22 -11.03
#